data_AF-A0A3B8T0E3-F1
#
_entry.id   AF-A0A3B8T0E3-F1
#
_cell.length_a   1.000
_cell.length_b   1.000
_cell.length_c   1.000
_cell.angle_alpha   90.00
_cell.angle_beta   90.00
_cell.angle_gamma   90.00
#
_symmetry.space_group_name_H-M   'P 1'
#
loop_
_entity.id
_entity.type
_entity.pdbx_description
1 polymer ?
#
loop_
_entity_poly.entity_id
_entity_poly.type
_entity_poly.pdbx_seq_one_letter_code
_entity_poly.pdbx_strand_id
1 'polypeptide(L)'
;MKSSVGGLPIQGVRLGAVKAPVYRNKDRDDLLLMAFDEGSVGAAVTTTNQFCAAPVHVLRAHLASTPHVRFWLLNAGNANAGTGEAGMEACDQTVAELAANAGVAKDSIWPFSTGVIGEPLPVESICHALPRAIDALNGSVDHWERASRAVMTTDTHPKLRHIQCVIQGKTVTLTGMAKGSG
;
A
#
# COMPACT_ATOMS: atom_id res chain seq x y z
N MET A 1 17.89 0.70 21.37
CA MET A 1 17.39 0.43 20.00
C MET A 1 18.12 1.39 19.07
N LYS A 2 18.82 0.90 18.04
CA LYS A 2 19.49 1.76 17.05
C LYS A 2 18.55 1.94 15.86
N SER A 3 18.28 3.18 15.47
CA SER A 3 17.51 3.56 14.28
C SER A 3 18.46 4.04 13.20
N SER A 4 18.19 3.68 11.94
CA SER A 4 19.04 4.04 10.80
C SER A 4 18.19 4.42 9.57
N VAL A 5 18.78 5.23 8.70
CA VAL A 5 18.18 5.66 7.43
C VAL A 5 18.20 4.49 6.44
N GLY A 6 17.13 4.35 5.66
CA GLY A 6 16.98 3.26 4.68
C GLY A 6 16.19 2.07 5.24
N GLY A 7 15.85 1.12 4.36
CA GLY A 7 15.08 -0.07 4.70
C GLY A 7 15.98 -1.28 4.84
N LEU A 8 15.65 -2.17 5.78
CA LEU A 8 16.16 -3.54 5.76
C LEU A 8 15.11 -4.48 5.18
N PRO A 9 15.49 -5.50 4.41
CA PRO A 9 14.60 -6.57 4.00
C PRO A 9 13.92 -7.20 5.22
N ILE A 10 12.63 -7.48 5.10
CA ILE A 10 11.88 -8.25 6.09
C ILE A 10 11.54 -9.58 5.44
N GLN A 11 11.93 -10.68 6.10
CA GLN A 11 11.57 -12.01 5.63
C GLN A 11 10.05 -12.13 5.53
N GLY A 12 9.57 -12.63 4.39
CA GLY A 12 8.15 -12.75 4.09
C GLY A 12 7.43 -11.47 3.68
N VAL A 13 8.18 -10.39 3.40
CA VAL A 13 7.63 -9.15 2.80
C VAL A 13 8.32 -8.89 1.46
N ARG A 14 7.52 -8.67 0.42
CA ARG A 14 7.97 -8.33 -0.94
C ARG A 14 7.23 -7.10 -1.44
N LEU A 15 7.90 -6.23 -2.19
CA LEU A 15 7.34 -4.97 -2.67
C LEU A 15 7.48 -4.85 -4.18
N GLY A 16 6.42 -4.40 -4.83
CA GLY A 16 6.33 -4.18 -6.27
C GLY A 16 5.78 -2.78 -6.53
N ALA A 17 6.67 -1.84 -6.87
CA ALA A 17 6.30 -0.48 -7.25
C ALA A 17 6.35 -0.35 -8.78
N VAL A 18 5.27 0.15 -9.37
CA VAL A 18 5.15 0.35 -10.81
C VAL A 18 4.38 1.62 -11.13
N LYS A 19 4.56 2.12 -12.35
CA LYS A 19 3.72 3.14 -12.95
C LYS A 19 2.36 2.56 -13.39
N ALA A 20 1.27 3.17 -12.94
CA ALA A 20 -0.14 2.85 -13.23
C ALA A 20 -0.95 4.09 -13.69
N PRO A 21 -0.29 5.03 -14.39
CA PRO A 21 -0.70 6.44 -14.60
C PRO A 21 -1.81 7.04 -13.70
N VAL A 22 -1.77 6.80 -12.38
CA VAL A 22 -2.74 7.38 -11.43
C VAL A 22 -2.35 8.82 -11.10
N TYR A 23 -1.06 9.06 -10.91
CA TYR A 23 -0.51 10.39 -10.73
C TYR A 23 -0.40 11.08 -12.10
N ARG A 24 -1.46 11.79 -12.46
CA ARG A 24 -1.56 12.52 -13.73
C ARG A 24 -0.34 13.40 -13.98
N ASN A 25 0.15 13.38 -15.22
CA ASN A 25 1.26 14.20 -15.71
C ASN A 25 2.60 13.98 -14.98
N LYS A 26 2.81 12.80 -14.39
CA LYS A 26 4.10 12.39 -13.84
C LYS A 26 4.54 11.06 -14.43
N ASP A 27 5.80 10.99 -14.84
CA ASP A 27 6.43 9.74 -15.25
C ASP A 27 7.17 9.11 -14.07
N ARG A 28 6.43 8.34 -13.26
CA ARG A 28 6.95 7.73 -12.04
C ARG A 28 6.12 6.53 -11.61
N ASP A 29 6.69 5.73 -10.72
CA ASP A 29 5.93 4.74 -9.95
C ASP A 29 4.93 5.47 -9.03
N ASP A 30 3.69 5.01 -9.07
CA ASP A 30 2.54 5.56 -8.34
C ASP A 30 1.54 4.49 -7.89
N LEU A 31 1.80 3.22 -8.21
CA LEU A 31 1.13 2.05 -7.66
C LEU A 31 2.15 1.19 -6.92
N LEU A 32 1.83 0.79 -5.70
CA LEU A 32 2.64 -0.07 -4.87
C LEU A 32 1.80 -1.25 -4.38
N LEU A 33 2.33 -2.45 -4.60
CA LEU A 33 1.92 -3.66 -3.91
C LEU A 33 2.95 -4.01 -2.83
N MET A 34 2.48 -4.30 -1.63
CA MET A 34 3.27 -5.01 -0.63
C MET A 34 2.64 -6.38 -0.41
N ALA A 35 3.37 -7.45 -0.72
CA ALA A 35 2.94 -8.82 -0.50
C ALA A 35 3.50 -9.35 0.82
N PHE A 36 2.65 -10.07 1.54
CA PHE A 36 2.96 -10.72 2.81
C PHE A 36 2.78 -12.22 2.67
N ASP A 37 3.71 -12.98 3.24
CA ASP A 37 3.63 -14.44 3.28
C ASP A 37 2.40 -14.91 4.06
N GLU A 38 1.93 -16.10 3.72
CA GLU A 38 0.77 -16.70 4.38
C GLU A 38 0.96 -16.80 5.90
N GLY A 39 -0.11 -16.58 6.66
CA GLY A 39 -0.06 -16.51 8.12
C GLY A 39 0.35 -15.14 8.69
N SER A 40 0.77 -14.18 7.86
CA SER A 40 1.02 -12.81 8.30
C SER A 40 -0.23 -12.18 8.90
N VAL A 41 -0.07 -11.56 10.06
CA VAL A 41 -1.12 -10.82 10.77
C VAL A 41 -0.81 -9.33 10.73
N GLY A 42 -1.85 -8.51 10.66
CA GLY A 42 -1.69 -7.07 10.68
C GLY A 42 -2.61 -6.40 11.68
N ALA A 43 -2.30 -5.14 11.94
CA ALA A 43 -3.19 -4.19 12.61
C ALA A 43 -3.08 -2.84 11.90
N ALA A 44 -4.13 -2.04 11.94
CA ALA A 44 -4.09 -0.67 11.43
C ALA A 44 -4.93 0.26 12.29
N VAL A 45 -4.52 1.53 12.31
CA VAL A 45 -5.33 2.66 12.77
C VAL A 45 -5.69 3.51 11.57
N THR A 46 -6.87 4.12 11.60
CA THR A 46 -7.40 4.93 10.49
C THR A 46 -7.83 6.30 11.00
N THR A 47 -7.94 7.28 10.10
CA THR A 47 -8.37 8.64 10.44
C THR A 47 -9.74 8.65 11.12
N THR A 48 -9.90 9.44 12.19
CA THR A 48 -11.20 9.64 12.86
C THR A 48 -12.10 10.65 12.15
N ASN A 49 -11.62 11.25 11.05
CA ASN A 49 -12.40 12.19 10.25
C ASN A 49 -13.64 11.48 9.67
N GLN A 50 -14.80 12.13 9.80
CA GLN A 50 -16.07 11.65 9.26
C GLN A 50 -16.09 11.65 7.73
N PHE A 51 -15.31 12.53 7.10
CA PHE A 51 -15.11 12.57 5.65
C PHE A 51 -13.96 11.65 5.23
N CYS A 52 -14.05 10.37 5.60
CA CYS A 52 -13.03 9.38 5.24
C CYS A 52 -13.18 8.87 3.81
N ALA A 53 -12.05 8.58 3.18
CA ALA A 53 -11.99 8.08 1.81
C ALA A 53 -12.55 6.66 1.70
N ALA A 54 -13.01 6.27 0.51
CA ALA A 54 -13.48 4.91 0.23
C ALA A 54 -12.50 3.80 0.70
N PRO A 55 -11.18 3.84 0.42
CA PRO A 55 -10.24 2.82 0.89
C PRO A 55 -10.19 2.67 2.42
N VAL A 56 -10.48 3.73 3.18
CA VAL A 56 -10.52 3.66 4.65
C VAL A 56 -11.70 2.80 5.13
N HIS A 57 -12.86 2.93 4.49
CA HIS A 57 -14.02 2.11 4.81
C HIS A 57 -13.78 0.64 4.45
N VAL A 58 -13.22 0.37 3.27
CA VAL A 58 -12.88 -1.00 2.83
C VAL A 58 -11.84 -1.63 3.77
N LEU A 59 -10.78 -0.91 4.11
CA LEU A 59 -9.77 -1.38 5.08
C LEU A 59 -10.39 -1.74 6.44
N ARG A 60 -11.28 -0.90 6.97
CA ARG A 60 -11.98 -1.18 8.24
C ARG A 60 -12.82 -2.45 8.17
N ALA A 61 -13.55 -2.65 7.06
CA ALA A 61 -14.35 -3.85 6.85
C ALA A 61 -13.46 -5.10 6.81
N HIS A 62 -12.37 -5.06 6.05
CA HIS A 62 -11.42 -6.17 5.92
C HIS A 62 -10.75 -6.54 7.25
N LEU A 63 -10.31 -5.54 8.02
CA LEU A 63 -9.76 -5.72 9.37
C LEU A 63 -10.75 -6.36 10.35
N ALA A 64 -12.06 -6.07 10.20
CA ALA A 64 -13.10 -6.67 11.03
C ALA A 64 -13.41 -8.12 10.63
N SER A 65 -13.14 -8.50 9.37
CA SER A 65 -13.36 -9.86 8.86
C SER A 65 -12.23 -10.81 9.22
N THR A 66 -10.96 -10.36 9.15
CA THR A 66 -9.80 -11.23 9.39
C THR A 66 -8.58 -10.46 9.90
N PRO A 67 -7.78 -11.03 10.82
CA PRO A 67 -6.48 -10.45 11.19
C PRO A 67 -5.39 -10.71 10.14
N HIS A 68 -5.65 -11.62 9.17
CA HIS A 68 -4.66 -12.05 8.20
C HIS A 68 -4.59 -11.10 7.01
N VAL A 69 -3.35 -10.81 6.58
CA VAL A 69 -3.08 -9.94 5.44
C VAL A 69 -2.18 -10.64 4.44
N ARG A 70 -2.51 -10.49 3.15
CA ARG A 70 -1.74 -10.99 2.02
C ARG A 70 -1.18 -9.87 1.16
N PHE A 71 -1.93 -8.78 0.99
CA PHE A 71 -1.44 -7.63 0.25
C PHE A 71 -1.84 -6.30 0.87
N TRP A 72 -0.98 -5.30 0.72
CA TRP A 72 -1.40 -3.91 0.69
C TRP A 72 -1.39 -3.41 -0.74
N LEU A 73 -2.44 -2.69 -1.14
CA LEU A 73 -2.61 -2.08 -2.45
C LEU A 73 -2.65 -0.56 -2.28
N LEU A 74 -1.60 0.14 -2.72
CA LEU A 74 -1.45 1.58 -2.49
C LEU A 74 -1.33 2.33 -3.82
N ASN A 75 -2.09 3.41 -3.99
CA ASN A 75 -1.91 4.34 -5.10
C ASN A 75 -1.62 5.78 -4.63
N ALA A 76 -0.79 6.50 -5.38
CA ALA A 76 -0.50 7.91 -5.20
C ALA A 76 -1.05 8.74 -6.38
N GLY A 77 -1.43 9.99 -6.12
CA GLY A 77 -1.98 10.92 -7.11
C GLY A 77 -3.50 11.10 -7.03
N ASN A 78 -4.23 10.10 -6.54
CA ASN A 78 -5.68 10.15 -6.34
C ASN A 78 -6.03 9.61 -4.94
N ALA A 79 -6.82 10.36 -4.16
CA ALA A 79 -7.17 9.97 -2.80
C ALA A 79 -8.38 9.02 -2.70
N ASN A 80 -9.16 8.86 -3.77
CA ASN A 80 -10.47 8.22 -3.79
C ASN A 80 -11.35 8.65 -2.59
N ALA A 81 -11.37 9.95 -2.36
CA ALA A 81 -12.09 10.61 -1.28
C ALA A 81 -13.11 11.58 -1.86
N GLY A 82 -14.27 11.72 -1.22
CA GLY A 82 -15.34 12.58 -1.73
C GLY A 82 -15.98 12.09 -3.03
N THR A 83 -15.89 10.79 -3.32
CA THR A 83 -16.34 10.14 -4.57
C THR A 83 -17.62 9.32 -4.40
N GLY A 84 -18.19 9.25 -3.20
CA GLY A 84 -19.45 8.55 -2.91
C GLY A 84 -19.39 7.05 -3.19
N GLU A 85 -20.54 6.48 -3.55
CA GLU A 85 -20.70 5.04 -3.86
C GLU A 85 -19.81 4.58 -5.01
N ALA A 86 -19.69 5.38 -6.08
CA ALA A 86 -18.79 5.09 -7.18
C ALA A 86 -17.32 4.93 -6.74
N GLY A 87 -16.88 5.69 -5.72
CA GLY A 87 -15.56 5.53 -5.11
C GLY A 87 -15.39 4.22 -4.35
N MET A 88 -16.44 3.78 -3.65
CA MET A 88 -16.47 2.49 -2.94
C MET A 88 -16.40 1.33 -3.94
N GLU A 89 -17.22 1.36 -4.98
CA GLU A 89 -17.22 0.37 -6.05
C GLU A 89 -15.87 0.31 -6.77
N ALA A 90 -15.29 1.46 -7.11
CA ALA A 90 -13.97 1.54 -7.72
C ALA A 90 -12.88 0.91 -6.83
N CYS A 91 -12.92 1.17 -5.51
CA CYS A 91 -12.00 0.54 -4.57
C CYS A 91 -12.19 -0.98 -4.56
N ASP A 92 -13.44 -1.45 -4.47
CA ASP A 92 -13.78 -2.87 -4.44
C ASP A 92 -13.34 -3.60 -5.72
N GLN A 93 -13.50 -2.97 -6.88
CA GLN A 93 -13.06 -3.50 -8.17
C GLN A 93 -11.54 -3.69 -8.20
N THR A 94 -10.74 -2.71 -7.78
CA THR A 94 -9.27 -2.85 -7.77
C THR A 94 -8.80 -3.94 -6.80
N VAL A 95 -9.46 -4.09 -5.66
CA VAL A 95 -9.22 -5.17 -4.69
C VAL A 95 -9.59 -6.52 -5.29
N ALA A 96 -10.77 -6.63 -5.92
CA ALA A 96 -11.26 -7.86 -6.53
C ALA A 96 -10.35 -8.31 -7.67
N GLU A 97 -9.87 -7.38 -8.49
CA GLU A 97 -8.92 -7.68 -9.56
C GLU A 97 -7.61 -8.21 -8.99
N LEU A 98 -7.04 -7.57 -7.96
CA LEU A 98 -5.82 -8.07 -7.31
C LEU A 98 -6.05 -9.45 -6.67
N ALA A 99 -7.20 -9.66 -6.03
CA ALA A 99 -7.58 -10.95 -5.45
C ALA A 99 -7.60 -12.06 -6.51
N ALA A 100 -8.20 -11.79 -7.67
CA ALA A 100 -8.25 -12.72 -8.79
C ALA A 100 -6.86 -13.02 -9.36
N ASN A 101 -6.04 -11.99 -9.58
CA ASN A 101 -4.68 -12.13 -10.12
C ASN A 101 -3.75 -12.90 -9.16
N ALA A 102 -3.89 -12.68 -7.85
CA ALA A 102 -3.02 -13.28 -6.84
C ALA A 102 -3.57 -14.58 -6.22
N GLY A 103 -4.82 -14.96 -6.53
CA GLY A 103 -5.46 -16.15 -5.96
C GLY A 103 -5.66 -16.07 -4.45
N VAL A 104 -6.04 -14.90 -3.92
CA VAL A 104 -6.25 -14.66 -2.48
C VAL A 104 -7.66 -14.14 -2.19
N ALA A 105 -8.09 -14.22 -0.93
CA ALA A 105 -9.35 -13.63 -0.51
C ALA A 105 -9.27 -12.09 -0.48
N LYS A 106 -10.36 -11.42 -0.90
CA LYS A 106 -10.44 -9.94 -0.96
C LYS A 106 -10.18 -9.27 0.39
N ASP A 107 -10.70 -9.83 1.46
CA ASP A 107 -10.56 -9.32 2.83
C ASP A 107 -9.11 -9.39 3.36
N SER A 108 -8.24 -10.16 2.71
CA SER A 108 -6.79 -10.18 2.98
C SER A 108 -5.99 -9.10 2.24
N ILE A 109 -6.65 -8.23 1.46
CA ILE A 109 -6.03 -7.13 0.70
C ILE A 109 -6.41 -5.79 1.33
N TRP A 110 -5.45 -4.97 1.68
CA TRP A 110 -5.69 -3.70 2.37
C TRP A 110 -5.43 -2.53 1.42
N PRO A 111 -6.47 -1.79 0.99
CA PRO A 111 -6.31 -0.69 0.06
C PRO A 111 -5.96 0.63 0.76
N PHE A 112 -5.13 1.45 0.10
CA PHE A 112 -4.74 2.78 0.53
C PHE A 112 -4.64 3.72 -0.68
N SER A 113 -5.13 4.94 -0.55
CA SER A 113 -5.07 5.95 -1.62
C SER A 113 -4.66 7.30 -1.06
N THR A 114 -3.94 8.09 -1.86
CA THR A 114 -3.54 9.43 -1.46
C THR A 114 -3.33 10.35 -2.67
N GLY A 115 -3.76 11.60 -2.58
CA GLY A 115 -3.66 12.57 -3.67
C GLY A 115 -4.85 13.50 -3.72
N VAL A 116 -5.32 13.82 -4.92
CA VAL A 116 -6.44 14.75 -5.15
C VAL A 116 -7.75 14.15 -4.64
N ILE A 117 -8.57 14.98 -3.98
CA ILE A 117 -9.92 14.64 -3.47
C ILE A 117 -10.97 15.03 -4.53
N GLY A 118 -12.04 14.23 -4.67
CA GLY A 118 -13.16 14.49 -5.57
C GLY A 118 -12.97 13.99 -7.01
N GLU A 119 -11.80 13.41 -7.34
CA GLU A 119 -11.55 12.82 -8.64
C GLU A 119 -11.87 11.31 -8.65
N PRO A 120 -12.57 10.80 -9.67
CA PRO A 120 -12.79 9.36 -9.84
C PRO A 120 -11.47 8.58 -9.89
N LEU A 121 -11.43 7.43 -9.21
CA LEU A 121 -10.28 6.53 -9.24
C LEU A 121 -10.12 5.94 -10.66
N PRO A 122 -8.93 5.99 -11.28
CA PRO A 122 -8.71 5.39 -12.60
C PRO A 122 -8.53 3.86 -12.48
N VAL A 123 -9.64 3.15 -12.27
CA VAL A 123 -9.67 1.69 -12.01
C VAL A 123 -8.94 0.92 -13.11
N GLU A 124 -9.25 1.18 -14.38
CA GLU A 124 -8.66 0.48 -15.53
C GLU A 124 -7.12 0.58 -15.53
N SER A 125 -6.58 1.78 -15.28
CA SER A 125 -5.13 2.00 -15.22
C SER A 125 -4.46 1.22 -14.09
N ILE A 126 -5.13 1.13 -12.93
CA ILE A 126 -4.65 0.33 -11.79
C ILE A 126 -4.70 -1.15 -12.15
N CYS A 127 -5.84 -1.65 -12.62
CA CYS A 127 -6.03 -3.06 -12.98
C CYS A 127 -5.03 -3.53 -14.03
N HIS A 128 -4.81 -2.75 -15.11
CA HIS A 128 -3.80 -3.04 -16.12
C HIS A 128 -2.35 -3.06 -15.58
N ALA A 129 -2.07 -2.38 -14.48
CA ALA A 129 -0.75 -2.37 -13.86
C ALA A 129 -0.53 -3.50 -12.84
N LEU A 130 -1.60 -4.14 -12.34
CA LEU A 130 -1.50 -5.18 -11.30
C LEU A 130 -0.61 -6.37 -11.70
N PRO A 131 -0.69 -6.96 -12.92
CA PRO A 131 0.19 -8.05 -13.30
C PRO A 131 1.68 -7.65 -13.22
N ARG A 132 2.03 -6.46 -13.74
CA ARG A 132 3.39 -5.93 -13.65
C ARG A 132 3.83 -5.66 -12.22
N ALA A 133 2.91 -5.21 -11.36
CA ALA A 133 3.21 -4.97 -9.95
C ALA A 133 3.48 -6.29 -9.20
N ILE A 134 2.75 -7.36 -9.53
CA ILE A 134 2.97 -8.71 -9.01
C ILE A 134 4.32 -9.26 -9.49
N ASP A 135 4.62 -9.16 -10.79
CA ASP A 135 5.90 -9.59 -11.37
C ASP A 135 7.10 -8.84 -10.78
N ALA A 136 6.89 -7.59 -10.36
CA ALA A 136 7.90 -6.76 -9.73
C ALA A 136 8.12 -7.04 -8.23
N LEU A 137 7.41 -7.98 -7.61
CA LEU A 137 7.54 -8.27 -6.17
C LEU A 137 8.95 -8.77 -5.82
N ASN A 138 9.69 -7.99 -5.03
CA ASN A 138 11.02 -8.35 -4.53
C ASN A 138 11.22 -7.85 -3.09
N GLY A 139 12.02 -8.58 -2.30
CA GLY A 139 12.32 -8.24 -0.90
C GLY A 139 13.59 -7.40 -0.70
N SER A 140 14.28 -6.98 -1.77
CA SER A 140 15.54 -6.25 -1.70
C SER A 140 15.40 -4.84 -1.11
N VAL A 141 16.52 -4.28 -0.62
CA VAL A 141 16.60 -2.91 -0.08
C VAL A 141 16.13 -1.89 -1.12
N ASP A 142 16.55 -2.04 -2.39
CA ASP A 142 16.17 -1.13 -3.46
C ASP A 142 14.65 -1.08 -3.68
N HIS A 143 13.94 -2.19 -3.48
CA HIS A 143 12.49 -2.23 -3.59
C HIS A 143 11.79 -1.50 -2.43
N TRP A 144 12.37 -1.50 -1.23
CA TRP A 144 11.90 -0.64 -0.14
C TRP A 144 12.10 0.84 -0.46
N GLU A 145 13.24 1.22 -1.06
CA GLU A 145 13.48 2.59 -1.48
C GLU A 145 12.50 3.02 -2.58
N ARG A 146 12.30 2.20 -3.62
CA ARG A 146 11.32 2.45 -4.68
C ARG A 146 9.90 2.58 -4.14
N ALA A 147 9.49 1.68 -3.24
CA ALA A 147 8.19 1.72 -2.57
C ALA A 147 7.98 3.03 -1.81
N SER A 148 8.98 3.46 -1.01
CA SER A 148 8.92 4.70 -0.25
C SER A 148 8.78 5.94 -1.13
N ARG A 149 9.31 5.88 -2.37
CA ARG A 149 9.12 6.92 -3.38
C ARG A 149 7.75 6.84 -4.03
N ALA A 150 7.28 5.65 -4.40
CA ALA A 150 6.02 5.43 -5.10
C ALA A 150 4.82 6.04 -4.36
N VAL A 151 4.80 5.97 -3.03
CA VAL A 151 3.71 6.50 -2.19
C VAL A 151 3.73 8.03 -2.00
N MET A 152 4.81 8.71 -2.39
CA MET A 152 4.95 10.17 -2.19
C MET A 152 3.95 10.97 -3.04
N THR A 153 3.42 12.07 -2.49
CA THR A 153 2.68 13.08 -3.27
C THR A 153 3.48 14.37 -3.42
N THR A 154 3.28 15.31 -2.50
CA THR A 154 3.96 16.60 -2.43
C THR A 154 5.24 16.53 -1.57
N ASP A 155 5.57 15.34 -1.06
CA ASP A 155 6.79 15.08 -0.33
C ASP A 155 8.03 15.48 -1.13
N THR A 156 9.01 16.12 -0.49
CA THR A 156 10.29 16.49 -1.12
C THR A 156 11.35 15.39 -1.05
N HIS A 157 11.16 14.40 -0.17
CA HIS A 157 12.07 13.28 0.02
C HIS A 157 11.32 12.04 0.57
N PRO A 158 11.77 10.82 0.26
CA PRO A 158 11.20 9.59 0.80
C PRO A 158 11.48 9.46 2.30
N LYS A 159 10.56 8.83 3.04
CA LYS A 159 10.70 8.56 4.47
C LYS A 159 10.70 7.06 4.69
N LEU A 160 11.89 6.49 4.90
CA LEU A 160 12.12 5.07 5.10
C LEU A 160 13.12 4.88 6.26
N ARG A 161 12.78 4.02 7.21
CA ARG A 161 13.57 3.73 8.40
C ARG A 161 13.48 2.26 8.76
N HIS A 162 14.51 1.77 9.45
CA HIS A 162 14.45 0.49 10.14
C HIS A 162 15.04 0.59 11.55
N ILE A 163 14.62 -0.35 12.40
CA ILE A 163 15.16 -0.59 13.72
C ILE A 163 15.33 -2.10 13.90
N GLN A 164 16.32 -2.49 14.70
CA GLN A 164 16.45 -3.86 15.18
C GLN A 164 16.44 -3.88 16.70
N CYS A 165 15.78 -4.89 17.26
CA CYS A 165 15.77 -5.18 18.68
C CYS A 165 15.86 -6.69 18.92
N VAL A 166 16.12 -7.07 20.17
CA VAL A 166 16.12 -8.47 20.59
C VAL A 166 14.88 -8.73 21.42
N ILE A 167 14.07 -9.71 21.02
CA ILE A 167 12.88 -10.16 21.75
C ILE A 167 13.07 -11.64 22.04
N GLN A 168 13.07 -12.03 23.32
CA GLN A 168 13.28 -13.42 23.75
C GLN A 168 14.52 -14.07 23.11
N GLY A 169 15.63 -13.33 23.02
CA GLY A 169 16.88 -13.82 22.44
C GLY A 169 16.93 -13.87 20.91
N LYS A 170 15.86 -13.48 20.20
CA LYS A 170 15.83 -13.41 18.73
C LYS A 170 15.94 -11.98 18.23
N THR A 171 16.74 -11.75 17.20
CA THR A 171 16.78 -10.46 16.49
C THR A 171 15.49 -10.27 15.70
N VAL A 172 14.78 -9.18 16.00
CA VAL A 172 13.57 -8.74 15.30
C VAL A 172 13.90 -7.45 14.56
N THR A 173 13.51 -7.39 13.29
CA THR A 173 13.68 -6.21 12.44
C THR A 173 12.32 -5.58 12.19
N LEU A 174 12.23 -4.26 12.33
CA LEU A 174 11.06 -3.49 11.92
C LEU A 174 11.52 -2.49 10.87
N THR A 175 10.96 -2.58 9.68
CA THR A 175 11.16 -1.62 8.58
C THR A 175 9.84 -0.94 8.29
N GLY A 176 9.86 0.39 8.18
CA GLY A 176 8.68 1.19 7.94
C GLY A 176 8.95 2.36 7.01
N MET A 177 7.94 2.71 6.23
CA MET A 177 7.92 3.90 5.38
C MET A 177 6.70 4.75 5.67
N ALA A 178 6.82 6.05 5.39
CA ALA A 178 5.75 7.01 5.56
C ALA A 178 5.73 8.02 4.40
N LYS A 179 4.60 8.68 4.23
CA LYS A 179 4.43 9.81 3.31
C LYS A 179 3.52 10.85 3.95
N GLY A 180 3.56 12.07 3.42
CA GLY A 180 2.84 13.23 3.96
C GLY A 180 3.78 14.40 4.18
N SER A 181 3.32 15.59 3.80
CA SER A 181 4.04 16.85 3.93
C SER A 181 3.12 18.07 4.05
N GLY A 182 1.81 17.83 4.18
CA GLY A 182 0.77 18.85 4.30
C GLY A 182 -0.21 18.47 5.39
#